data_AF-A0AAI9YJ16-F1
#
_entry.id   AF-A0AAI9YJ16-F1
#
_cell.length_a   1.000
_cell.length_b   1.000
_cell.length_c   1.000
_cell.angle_alpha   90.00
_cell.angle_beta   90.00
_cell.angle_gamma   90.00
#
_symmetry.space_group_name_H-M   'P 1'
#
loop_
_entity.id
_entity.type
_entity.pdbx_description
1 polymer ?
#
loop_
_entity_poly.entity_id
_entity_poly.type
_entity_poly.pdbx_seq_one_letter_code
_entity_poly.pdbx_strand_id
1 'polypeptide(L)'
;MTVPESFPFGEPEEGLTFEKLPARIQKFAKMSADGKNAFLVVEPRGTDELIGYGGYNTSESVDPPEFLDQTTLQGSKAYMTDIGIIIDHKHWRKGYGLELISVLIEYAKNELGCQVFRDGR
;
A
#
# COMPACT_ATOMS: atom_id res chain seq x y z
N MET A 1 -8.01 -18.46 -4.82
CA MET A 1 -6.70 -19.13 -4.90
C MET A 1 -5.78 -18.15 -5.62
N THR A 2 -4.80 -17.59 -4.94
CA THR A 2 -3.76 -16.74 -5.56
C THR A 2 -2.82 -17.65 -6.33
N VAL A 3 -2.76 -17.50 -7.65
CA VAL A 3 -1.75 -18.18 -8.47
C VAL A 3 -0.37 -17.61 -8.08
N PRO A 4 0.62 -18.42 -7.71
CA PRO A 4 1.94 -17.93 -7.27
C PRO A 4 2.60 -16.98 -8.27
N GLU A 5 2.34 -17.14 -9.58
CA GLU A 5 2.87 -16.25 -10.63
C GLU A 5 2.33 -14.82 -10.57
N SER A 6 1.24 -14.57 -9.84
CA SER A 6 0.65 -13.23 -9.66
C SER A 6 1.18 -12.49 -8.44
N PHE A 7 2.11 -13.08 -7.67
CA PHE A 7 2.75 -12.39 -6.56
C PHE A 7 3.89 -11.52 -7.12
N PRO A 8 3.77 -10.17 -7.12
CA PRO A 8 4.75 -9.28 -7.78
C PRO A 8 6.07 -9.17 -7.02
N PHE A 9 6.16 -9.80 -5.85
CA PHE A 9 7.36 -9.89 -5.04
C PHE A 9 7.92 -11.30 -5.24
N GLY A 10 9.25 -11.45 -5.38
CA GLY A 10 9.88 -12.76 -5.60
C GLY A 10 9.66 -13.75 -4.45
N GLU A 11 10.54 -14.76 -4.34
CA GLU A 11 10.47 -15.75 -3.26
C GLU A 11 10.31 -15.07 -1.88
N PRO A 12 9.33 -15.48 -1.06
CA PRO A 12 9.14 -14.94 0.28
C PRO A 12 10.43 -15.01 1.08
N GLU A 13 10.76 -13.94 1.80
CA GLU A 13 11.94 -13.93 2.65
C GLU A 13 11.82 -15.00 3.74
N GLU A 14 12.70 -15.99 3.71
CA GLU A 14 12.77 -17.03 4.73
C GLU A 14 13.50 -16.55 5.98
N GLY A 15 13.08 -17.07 7.14
CA GLY A 15 13.72 -16.79 8.42
C GLY A 15 13.69 -15.31 8.79
N LEU A 16 12.48 -14.72 8.81
CA LEU A 16 12.28 -13.38 9.36
C LEU A 16 12.61 -13.42 10.86
N THR A 17 13.64 -12.68 11.28
CA THR A 17 14.04 -12.58 12.68
C THR A 17 13.94 -11.14 13.17
N PHE A 18 13.91 -10.93 14.48
CA PHE A 18 13.87 -9.59 15.06
C PHE A 18 15.06 -8.73 14.64
N GLU A 19 16.23 -9.34 14.44
CA GLU A 19 17.46 -8.65 14.02
C GLU A 19 17.39 -8.12 12.58
N LYS A 20 16.56 -8.73 11.73
CA LYS A 20 16.36 -8.29 10.34
C LYS A 20 15.35 -7.14 10.21
N LEU A 21 14.46 -6.98 11.19
CA LEU A 21 13.42 -5.95 11.15
C LEU A 21 13.96 -4.52 11.06
N PRO A 22 15.00 -4.10 11.83
CA PRO A 22 15.57 -2.76 11.71
C PRO A 22 16.06 -2.45 10.30
N ALA A 23 16.76 -3.38 9.66
CA ALA A 23 17.25 -3.20 8.29
C ALA A 23 16.09 -3.03 7.29
N ARG A 24 15.00 -3.78 7.49
CA ARG A 24 13.79 -3.69 6.66
C ARG A 24 13.07 -2.34 6.85
N ILE A 25 12.93 -1.88 8.09
CA ILE A 25 12.35 -0.57 8.40
C ILE A 25 13.20 0.55 7.78
N GLN A 26 14.53 0.47 7.90
CA GLN A 26 15.44 1.45 7.28
C GLN A 26 15.32 1.48 5.75
N LYS A 27 15.18 0.31 5.10
CA LYS A 27 14.93 0.23 3.66
C LYS A 27 13.64 0.95 3.30
N PHE A 28 12.54 0.71 4.02
CA PHE A 28 11.27 1.38 3.76
C PHE A 28 11.35 2.88 4.02
N ALA A 29 12.00 3.32 5.10
CA ALA A 29 12.21 4.74 5.38
C ALA A 29 12.96 5.44 4.24
N LYS A 30 14.01 4.81 3.68
CA LYS A 30 14.72 5.35 2.51
C LYS A 30 13.82 5.41 1.27
N MET A 31 13.07 4.34 0.98
CA MET A 31 12.14 4.32 -0.15
C MET A 31 11.05 5.41 -0.02
N SER A 32 10.58 5.67 1.20
CA SER A 32 9.59 6.70 1.45
C SER A 32 10.17 8.10 1.30
N ALA A 33 11.40 8.33 1.77
CA ALA A 33 12.11 9.58 1.53
C ALA A 33 12.37 9.85 0.04
N ASP A 34 12.61 8.78 -0.74
CA ASP A 34 12.75 8.85 -2.20
C ASP A 34 11.40 9.02 -2.94
N GLY A 35 10.26 9.02 -2.22
CA GLY A 35 8.93 9.11 -2.82
C GLY A 35 8.47 7.85 -3.57
N LYS A 36 9.10 6.68 -3.32
CA LYS A 36 8.82 5.42 -4.02
C LYS A 36 7.72 4.60 -3.35
N ASN A 37 7.50 4.78 -2.06
CA ASN A 37 6.46 4.11 -1.29
C ASN A 37 6.06 4.98 -0.08
N ALA A 38 5.06 4.54 0.68
CA ALA A 38 4.85 4.99 2.05
C ALA A 38 4.48 3.79 2.92
N PHE A 39 5.22 3.60 4.01
CA PHE A 39 4.95 2.56 4.99
C PHE A 39 4.34 3.17 6.25
N LEU A 40 3.14 2.71 6.60
CA LEU A 40 2.35 3.19 7.73
C LEU A 40 2.08 2.03 8.69
N VAL A 41 2.11 2.33 9.98
CA VAL A 41 1.71 1.41 11.05
C VAL A 41 0.32 1.77 11.55
N VAL A 42 -0.43 0.77 12.01
CA VAL A 42 -1.81 0.95 12.48
C VAL A 42 -1.86 0.73 13.99
N GLU A 43 -2.21 1.78 14.69
CA GLU A 43 -2.40 1.79 16.15
C GLU A 43 -3.77 2.39 16.47
N PRO A 44 -4.71 1.63 17.07
CA PRO A 44 -5.97 2.18 17.54
C PRO A 44 -5.69 3.25 18.59
N ARG A 45 -6.43 4.35 18.48
CA ARG A 45 -6.21 5.51 19.35
C ARG A 45 -6.36 5.12 20.83
N GLY A 46 -5.31 5.39 21.60
CA GLY A 46 -5.32 5.22 23.06
C GLY A 46 -5.08 3.79 23.55
N THR A 47 -4.59 2.89 22.69
CA THR A 47 -4.27 1.51 23.09
C THR A 47 -2.77 1.20 23.12
N ASP A 48 -1.91 2.05 22.53
CA ASP A 48 -0.49 1.78 22.29
C ASP A 48 -0.24 0.40 21.64
N GLU A 49 -1.26 -0.14 20.94
CA GLU A 49 -1.26 -1.49 20.39
C GLU A 49 -1.07 -1.43 18.88
N LEU A 50 0.05 -1.97 18.39
CA LEU A 50 0.26 -2.15 16.95
C LEU A 50 -0.59 -3.32 16.44
N ILE A 51 -1.62 -3.03 15.64
CA ILE A 51 -2.56 -4.03 15.13
C ILE A 51 -2.36 -4.38 13.66
N GLY A 52 -1.48 -3.66 12.97
CA GLY A 52 -1.32 -3.82 11.53
C GLY A 52 -0.37 -2.80 10.90
N TYR A 53 -0.27 -2.87 9.59
CA TYR A 53 0.51 -1.94 8.78
C TYR A 53 -0.07 -1.86 7.37
N GLY A 54 0.33 -0.85 6.61
CA GLY A 54 -0.08 -0.68 5.23
C GLY A 54 0.55 0.53 4.58
N GLY A 55 -0.11 1.06 3.56
CA GLY A 55 0.26 2.29 2.88
C GLY A 55 0.31 2.13 1.37
N TYR A 56 1.26 2.82 0.74
CA TYR A 56 1.40 2.92 -0.71
C TYR A 56 2.63 2.13 -1.15
N ASN A 57 2.47 1.13 -2.00
CA ASN A 57 3.57 0.28 -2.46
C ASN A 57 4.32 0.87 -3.67
N THR A 58 3.64 1.72 -4.44
CA THR A 58 4.15 2.31 -5.68
C THR A 58 3.80 3.80 -5.75
N SER A 59 4.60 4.53 -6.49
CA SER A 59 4.36 5.92 -6.87
C SER A 59 4.81 6.06 -8.31
N GLU A 60 3.90 5.81 -9.23
CA GLU A 60 4.20 5.67 -10.65
C GLU A 60 3.35 6.63 -11.48
N SER A 61 3.90 7.02 -12.62
CA SER A 61 3.20 7.82 -13.60
C SER A 61 2.85 6.93 -14.79
N VAL A 62 1.57 6.73 -15.01
CA VAL A 62 1.03 5.78 -16.00
C VAL A 62 0.18 6.49 -17.04
N ASP A 63 0.01 5.87 -18.20
CA ASP A 63 -1.02 6.28 -19.16
C ASP A 63 -2.32 5.50 -18.88
N PRO A 64 -3.40 6.14 -18.40
CA PRO A 64 -4.62 5.43 -18.00
C PRO A 64 -5.20 4.44 -19.03
N PRO A 65 -5.16 4.69 -20.36
CA PRO A 65 -5.63 3.72 -21.36
C PRO A 65 -4.81 2.42 -21.41
N GLU A 66 -3.60 2.36 -20.85
CA GLU A 66 -2.82 1.10 -20.76
C GLU A 66 -3.37 0.15 -19.67
N PHE A 67 -4.11 0.70 -18.69
CA PHE A 67 -4.54 -0.03 -17.49
C PHE A 67 -6.06 -0.08 -17.30
N LEU A 68 -6.81 0.80 -17.98
CA LEU A 68 -8.25 0.93 -17.83
C LEU A 68 -8.95 0.70 -19.18
N ASP A 69 -9.87 -0.27 -19.22
CA ASP A 69 -10.70 -0.54 -20.40
C ASP A 69 -11.58 0.67 -20.80
N GLN A 70 -11.95 1.51 -19.82
CA GLN A 70 -12.72 2.73 -20.01
C GLN A 70 -12.21 3.82 -19.07
N THR A 71 -11.89 4.99 -19.61
CA THR A 71 -11.42 6.13 -18.82
C THR A 71 -11.79 7.47 -19.46
N THR A 72 -12.10 8.46 -18.61
CA THR A 72 -12.26 9.87 -19.00
C THR A 72 -10.97 10.68 -18.81
N LEU A 73 -9.92 10.05 -18.27
CA LEU A 73 -8.61 10.67 -18.09
C LEU A 73 -7.88 10.68 -19.44
N GLN A 74 -8.02 11.78 -20.20
CA GLN A 74 -7.36 11.95 -21.50
C GLN A 74 -6.10 12.81 -21.39
N GLY A 75 -5.00 12.36 -22.01
CA GLY A 75 -3.92 13.24 -22.47
C GLY A 75 -2.91 13.74 -21.41
N SER A 76 -2.80 13.13 -20.25
CA SER A 76 -1.67 13.36 -19.35
C SER A 76 -1.37 12.14 -18.50
N LYS A 77 -0.08 11.93 -18.26
CA LYS A 77 0.46 11.00 -17.28
C LYS A 77 -0.28 11.13 -15.94
N ALA A 78 -1.00 10.09 -15.53
CA ALA A 78 -1.72 10.05 -14.26
C ALA A 78 -0.84 9.43 -13.18
N TYR A 79 -0.93 9.93 -11.95
CA TYR A 79 -0.27 9.29 -10.82
C TYR A 79 -1.09 8.10 -10.34
N MET A 80 -0.42 6.96 -10.19
CA MET A 80 -0.97 5.70 -9.74
C MET A 80 -0.26 5.23 -8.49
N THR A 81 -1.03 4.61 -7.59
CA THR A 81 -0.51 3.90 -6.43
C THR A 81 -1.22 2.59 -6.19
N ASP A 82 -0.50 1.65 -5.57
CA ASP A 82 -1.00 0.35 -5.13
C ASP A 82 -1.14 0.40 -3.60
N ILE A 83 -2.35 0.15 -3.09
CA ILE A 83 -2.62 0.18 -1.64
C ILE A 83 -2.56 -1.24 -1.08
N GLY A 84 -1.75 -1.44 -0.04
CA GLY A 84 -1.72 -2.68 0.74
C GLY A 84 -2.04 -2.40 2.19
N ILE A 85 -2.89 -3.23 2.80
CA ILE A 85 -3.13 -3.22 4.24
C ILE A 85 -3.10 -4.64 4.80
N ILE A 86 -2.53 -4.78 5.99
CA ILE A 86 -2.55 -6.02 6.78
C ILE A 86 -2.97 -5.64 8.19
N ILE A 87 -3.99 -6.33 8.69
CA ILE A 87 -4.49 -6.19 10.06
C ILE A 87 -4.41 -7.57 10.70
N ASP A 88 -3.97 -7.66 11.95
CA ASP A 88 -4.04 -8.88 12.73
C ASP A 88 -5.49 -9.41 12.74
N HIS A 89 -5.65 -10.69 12.42
CA HIS A 89 -6.94 -11.40 12.41
C HIS A 89 -7.77 -11.22 13.69
N LYS A 90 -7.16 -11.00 14.86
CA LYS A 90 -7.84 -10.70 16.13
C LYS A 90 -8.65 -9.40 16.11
N HIS A 91 -8.32 -8.50 15.18
CA HIS A 91 -8.94 -7.20 15.00
C HIS A 91 -9.83 -7.12 13.75
N TRP A 92 -10.04 -8.24 13.05
CA TRP A 92 -10.94 -8.30 11.91
C TRP A 92 -12.41 -8.11 12.31
N ARG A 93 -13.23 -7.71 11.33
CA ARG A 93 -14.69 -7.46 11.49
C ARG A 93 -15.04 -6.33 12.48
N LYS A 94 -14.07 -5.46 12.79
CA LYS A 94 -14.27 -4.25 13.61
C LYS A 94 -14.34 -2.95 12.79
N GLY A 95 -14.28 -3.03 11.46
CA GLY A 95 -14.33 -1.87 10.56
C GLY A 95 -12.98 -1.26 10.21
N TYR A 96 -11.90 -1.60 10.93
CA TYR A 96 -10.57 -1.00 10.72
C TYR A 96 -10.03 -1.11 9.29
N GLY A 97 -10.26 -2.23 8.60
CA GLY A 97 -9.81 -2.39 7.21
C GLY A 97 -10.49 -1.40 6.26
N LEU A 98 -11.80 -1.17 6.46
CA LEU A 98 -12.55 -0.21 5.65
C LEU A 98 -12.12 1.23 5.95
N GLU A 99 -11.92 1.56 7.23
CA GLU A 99 -11.44 2.87 7.66
C GLU A 99 -10.07 3.18 7.04
N LEU A 100 -9.11 2.25 7.14
CA LEU A 100 -7.77 2.45 6.59
C LEU A 100 -7.78 2.61 5.07
N ILE A 101 -8.50 1.76 4.33
CA ILE A 101 -8.60 1.91 2.87
C ILE A 101 -9.22 3.26 2.49
N SER A 102 -10.27 3.69 3.21
CA SER A 102 -10.94 4.97 2.94
C SER A 102 -9.97 6.14 3.12
N VAL A 103 -9.28 6.19 4.26
CA VAL A 103 -8.28 7.23 4.57
C VAL A 103 -7.14 7.24 3.55
N LEU A 104 -6.62 6.06 3.17
CA LEU A 104 -5.54 5.95 2.19
C LEU A 104 -5.97 6.42 0.80
N ILE A 105 -7.19 6.10 0.37
CA ILE A 105 -7.72 6.57 -0.92
C ILE A 105 -7.95 8.08 -0.89
N GLU A 106 -8.55 8.61 0.20
CA GLU A 106 -8.80 10.04 0.34
C GLU A 106 -7.50 10.84 0.32
N TYR A 107 -6.51 10.44 1.10
CA TYR A 107 -5.20 11.09 1.13
C TYR A 107 -4.49 11.01 -0.22
N ALA A 108 -4.49 9.84 -0.86
CA ALA A 108 -3.86 9.69 -2.16
C ALA A 108 -4.49 10.59 -3.24
N LYS A 109 -5.82 10.74 -3.24
CA LYS A 109 -6.51 11.63 -4.18
C LYS A 109 -6.24 13.10 -3.88
N ASN A 110 -6.38 13.50 -2.62
CA ASN A 110 -6.42 14.91 -2.25
C ASN A 110 -5.01 15.51 -2.09
N GLU A 111 -4.07 14.73 -1.56
CA GLU A 111 -2.74 15.22 -1.19
C GLU A 111 -1.65 14.74 -2.15
N LEU A 112 -1.76 13.52 -2.69
CA LEU A 112 -0.77 12.95 -3.61
C LEU A 112 -1.13 13.13 -5.09
N GLY A 113 -2.36 13.55 -5.40
CA GLY A 113 -2.84 13.70 -6.77
C GLY A 113 -2.99 12.36 -7.52
N CYS A 114 -3.10 11.24 -6.81
CA CYS A 114 -3.32 9.93 -7.41
C CYS A 114 -4.72 9.85 -8.03
N GLN A 115 -4.79 9.36 -9.27
CA GLN A 115 -6.03 9.22 -10.03
C GLN A 115 -6.33 7.76 -10.38
N VAL A 116 -5.32 6.89 -10.32
CA VAL A 116 -5.44 5.46 -10.61
C VAL A 116 -5.03 4.66 -9.37
N PHE A 117 -5.81 3.65 -9.03
CA PHE A 117 -5.59 2.76 -7.89
C PHE A 117 -5.62 1.33 -8.37
N ARG A 118 -4.55 0.58 -8.14
CA ARG A 118 -4.49 -0.84 -8.49
C ARG A 118 -4.93 -1.68 -7.30
N ASP A 119 -5.80 -2.66 -7.54
CA ASP A 119 -6.00 -3.76 -6.61
C ASP A 119 -5.12 -4.95 -7.03
N GLY A 120 -4.59 -5.70 -6.05
CA GLY A 120 -3.66 -6.81 -6.30
C GLY A 120 -4.35 -8.07 -6.82
N ARG A 121 -5.25 -7.94 -7.80
CA ARG A 121 -5.98 -9.05 -8.44
C ARG A 121 -5.50 -9.30 -9.86
#